data_AF-A0A2J8MLX8-F1
#
_entry.id   AF-A0A2J8MLX8-F1
#
_cell.length_a   1.000
_cell.length_b   1.000
_cell.length_c   1.000
_cell.angle_alpha   90.00
_cell.angle_beta   90.00
_cell.angle_gamma   90.00
#
_symmetry.space_group_name_H-M   'P 1'
#
loop_
_entity.id
_entity.type
_entity.pdbx_description
1 polymer ?
#
loop_
_entity_poly.entity_id
_entity_poly.type
_entity_poly.pdbx_seq_one_letter_code
_entity_poly.pdbx_strand_id
1 'polypeptide(L)' 'MRESGAHCPLCRGNVTRRERACPERALDLENIMRKFSGSCRCCAKQIKFYRMRHHYKSCKKYQDEYGVSSIIPNFQISQD' A
#
# COMPACT_ATOMS: atom_id res chain seq x y z
N MET A 1 21.35 29.14 -5.40
CA MET A 1 21.50 27.71 -5.76
C MET A 1 20.39 26.97 -5.01
N ARG A 2 19.47 26.27 -5.69
CA ARG A 2 18.41 25.52 -4.99
C ARG A 2 19.05 24.30 -4.34
N GLU A 3 18.98 24.19 -3.02
CA GLU A 3 19.28 22.97 -2.29
C GLU A 3 18.20 21.94 -2.61
N SER A 4 18.30 21.30 -3.79
CA SER A 4 17.41 20.22 -4.21
C SER A 4 17.86 18.89 -3.58
N GLY A 5 18.14 18.92 -2.28
CA GLY A 5 18.52 17.75 -1.50
C GLY A 5 17.32 16.83 -1.27
N ALA A 6 17.60 15.56 -1.00
CA ALA A 6 16.60 14.68 -0.42
C ALA A 6 16.26 15.18 0.98
N HIS A 7 15.00 15.53 1.25
CA HIS A 7 14.55 15.89 2.60
C HIS A 7 13.54 14.88 3.11
N CYS A 8 13.57 14.64 4.42
CA CYS A 8 12.56 13.83 5.09
C CYS A 8 11.20 14.55 5.02
N PRO A 9 10.13 13.91 4.51
CA PRO A 9 8.83 14.58 4.37
C PRO A 9 8.17 14.91 5.72
N LEU A 10 8.63 14.30 6.82
CA LEU A 10 8.08 14.50 8.15
C LEU A 10 8.80 15.62 8.91
N CYS A 11 10.13 15.57 9.00
CA CYS A 11 10.91 16.53 9.80
C CYS A 11 11.66 17.58 8.96
N ARG A 12 11.62 17.49 7.62
CA ARG A 12 12.37 18.33 6.66
C ARG A 12 13.90 18.28 6.81
N GLY A 13 14.42 17.40 7.66
CA GLY A 13 15.85 17.15 7.81
C GLY A 13 16.48 16.58 6.55
N ASN A 14 17.79 16.77 6.40
CA ASN A 14 18.55 16.27 5.27
C ASN A 14 18.60 14.74 5.29
N VAL A 15 18.40 14.12 4.13
CA VAL A 15 18.56 12.66 3.93
C VAL A 15 19.83 12.44 3.12
N THR A 16 20.73 11.62 3.65
CA THR A 16 22.00 11.30 3.00
C THR A 16 21.78 10.42 1.77
N ARG A 17 22.74 10.44 0.84
CA ARG A 17 22.74 9.54 -0.32
C ARG A 17 22.71 8.07 0.09
N ARG A 18 23.36 7.71 1.21
CA ARG A 18 23.41 6.32 1.72
C ARG A 18 22.04 5.86 2.21
N GLU A 19 21.36 6.66 3.02
CA GLU A 19 20.00 6.38 3.50
C GLU A 19 19.00 6.22 2.35
N ARG A 20 19.19 6.98 1.26
CA ARG A 20 18.37 6.84 0.05
C ARG A 20 18.72 5.57 -0.76
N ALA A 21 19.99 5.26 -0.94
CA ALA A 21 20.43 4.16 -1.81
C ALA A 21 20.24 2.78 -1.17
N CYS A 22 20.42 2.68 0.14
CA CYS A 22 20.27 1.45 0.91
C CYS A 22 19.54 1.77 2.22
N PRO A 23 18.21 1.97 2.17
CA PRO A 23 17.43 2.22 3.37
C PRO A 23 17.48 0.99 4.29
N GLU A 24 17.89 1.20 5.53
CA GLU A 24 17.87 0.17 6.55
C GLU A 24 16.41 -0.17 6.91
N ARG A 25 16.10 -1.47 6.96
CA ARG A 25 14.75 -1.92 7.30
C ARG A 25 14.59 -2.00 8.81
N ALA A 26 13.53 -1.37 9.32
CA ALA A 26 13.10 -1.51 10.71
C ALA A 26 12.40 -2.88 10.94
N LEU A 27 13.18 -3.95 10.97
CA LEU A 27 12.68 -5.34 11.06
C LEU A 27 11.92 -5.62 12.37
N ASP A 28 12.30 -4.96 13.45
CA ASP A 28 11.61 -4.98 14.75
C ASP A 28 10.17 -4.48 14.60
N LEU A 29 9.99 -3.32 13.96
CA LEU A 29 8.68 -2.75 13.69
C LEU A 29 7.88 -3.64 12.74
N GLU A 30 8.51 -4.19 11.70
CA GLU A 30 7.84 -5.13 10.80
C GLU A 30 7.33 -6.38 11.54
N ASN A 31 8.12 -6.92 12.46
CA ASN A 31 7.75 -8.08 13.27
C ASN A 31 6.61 -7.75 14.24
N ILE A 32 6.63 -6.55 14.83
CA ILE A 32 5.52 -6.03 15.65
C ILE A 32 4.26 -5.88 14.80
N MET A 33 4.35 -5.27 13.62
CA MET A 33 3.23 -5.05 12.70
C MET A 33 2.57 -6.35 12.23
N ARG A 34 3.32 -7.44 12.07
CA ARG A 34 2.78 -8.76 11.69
C ARG A 34 1.83 -9.36 12.73
N LYS A 35 1.93 -8.96 13.99
CA LYS A 35 1.06 -9.46 15.07
C LYS A 35 -0.34 -8.87 14.99
N PHE A 36 -0.52 -7.70 14.38
CA PHE A 36 -1.80 -7.03 14.33
C PHE A 36 -2.77 -7.68 13.34
N SER A 37 -4.04 -7.56 13.70
CA SER A 37 -5.18 -8.08 12.96
C SER A 37 -6.24 -6.99 12.88
N GLY A 38 -7.06 -7.03 11.83
CA GLY A 38 -8.25 -6.21 11.74
C GLY A 38 -9.34 -6.95 10.98
N SER A 39 -10.57 -6.45 11.10
CA SER A 39 -11.72 -7.00 10.39
C SER A 39 -11.72 -6.55 8.93
N CYS A 40 -11.99 -7.48 8.02
CA CYS A 40 -12.35 -7.13 6.66
C CYS A 40 -13.62 -6.25 6.67
N ARG A 41 -13.60 -5.15 5.92
CA ARG A 41 -14.72 -4.19 5.86
C ARG A 41 -16.03 -4.84 5.41
N CYS A 42 -15.98 -5.78 4.45
CA CYS A 42 -17.18 -6.32 3.82
C CYS A 42 -17.69 -7.60 4.49
N CYS A 43 -16.79 -8.44 5.04
CA CYS A 43 -17.19 -9.72 5.65
C CYS A 43 -16.97 -9.80 7.17
N ALA A 44 -16.46 -8.75 7.80
CA ALA A 44 -16.15 -8.64 9.23
C ALA A 44 -15.13 -9.68 9.77
N LYS A 45 -14.66 -10.61 8.94
CA LYS A 45 -13.68 -11.62 9.35
C LYS A 45 -12.39 -10.96 9.83
N GLN A 46 -11.90 -11.39 10.99
CA GLN A 46 -10.60 -10.99 11.52
C GLN A 46 -9.46 -11.61 10.68
N ILE A 47 -8.59 -10.77 10.13
CA ILE A 47 -7.46 -11.17 9.28
C ILE A 47 -6.20 -10.43 9.75
N LYS A 48 -5.07 -11.12 9.79
CA LYS A 48 -3.77 -10.47 10.00
C LYS A 48 -3.49 -9.48 8.88
N PHE A 49 -3.05 -8.26 9.19
CA PHE A 49 -2.92 -7.21 8.17
C PHE A 49 -2.05 -7.62 6.98
N TYR A 50 -0.95 -8.34 7.23
CA TYR A 50 -0.07 -8.83 6.17
C TYR A 50 -0.75 -9.83 5.20
N ARG A 51 -1.88 -10.44 5.60
CA ARG A 51 -2.70 -11.34 4.77
C ARG A 51 -3.93 -10.66 4.16
N MET A 52 -4.25 -9.42 4.53
CA MET A 52 -5.49 -8.77 4.11
C MET A 52 -5.59 -8.61 2.58
N ARG A 53 -4.48 -8.26 1.91
CA ARG A 53 -4.43 -8.20 0.44
C ARG A 53 -4.75 -9.53 -0.24
N HIS A 54 -4.31 -10.65 0.35
CA HIS A 54 -4.68 -11.97 -0.15
C HIS A 54 -6.17 -12.24 0.10
N HIS A 55 -6.64 -11.93 1.31
CA HIS A 55 -8.05 -12.12 1.68
C HIS A 55 -9.02 -11.42 0.71
N TYR A 56 -8.71 -10.20 0.26
CA TYR A 56 -9.55 -9.49 -0.72
C TYR A 56 -9.72 -10.23 -2.06
N LYS A 57 -8.76 -11.08 -2.44
CA LYS A 57 -8.86 -11.91 -3.66
C LYS A 57 -9.82 -13.10 -3.53
N SER A 58 -10.19 -13.49 -2.30
CA SER A 58 -11.11 -14.61 -2.04
C SER A 58 -12.35 -14.21 -1.25
N CYS A 59 -12.43 -12.95 -0.79
CA CYS A 59 -13.60 -12.42 -0.11
C CYS A 59 -14.64 -12.01 -1.14
N LYS A 60 -15.64 -12.88 -1.36
CA LYS A 60 -16.74 -12.61 -2.29
C LYS A 60 -17.40 -11.24 -2.05
N LYS A 61 -17.80 -10.94 -0.81
CA LYS A 61 -18.42 -9.64 -0.45
C LYS A 61 -17.54 -8.43 -0.80
N TYR A 62 -16.22 -8.56 -0.66
CA TYR A 62 -15.29 -7.49 -1.04
C TYR A 62 -15.18 -7.36 -2.56
N GLN A 63 -15.11 -8.48 -3.27
CA GLN A 63 -15.08 -8.48 -4.73
C GLN A 63 -16.38 -7.95 -5.34
N ASP A 64 -17.53 -8.26 -4.75
CA ASP A 64 -18.81 -7.74 -5.20
C ASP A 64 -18.90 -6.21 -5.04
N GLU A 65 -18.26 -5.64 -4.00
CA GLU A 65 -18.30 -4.19 -3.70
C GLU A 65 -17.18 -3.40 -4.41
N TYR A 66 -15.96 -3.93 -4.46
CA TYR A 66 -14.75 -3.24 -4.92
C TYR A 66 -14.01 -3.96 -6.05
N GLY A 67 -14.43 -5.16 -6.42
CA GLY A 67 -13.82 -5.90 -7.51
C GLY A 67 -14.03 -5.13 -8.81
N VAL A 68 -12.94 -4.83 -9.52
CA VAL A 68 -13.04 -4.33 -10.89
C VAL A 68 -13.48 -5.52 -11.73
N SER A 69 -14.71 -5.48 -12.24
CA SER A 69 -15.11 -6.37 -13.34
C SER A 69 -14.10 -6.18 -14.47
N SER A 70 -13.51 -7.27 -14.96
CA SER A 70 -12.57 -7.27 -16.10
C SER A 70 -13.19 -6.80 -17.43
N ILE A 71 -14.34 -6.14 -17.39
CA ILE A 71 -14.93 -5.45 -18.53
C ILE A 71 -14.03 -4.25 -18.77
N ILE A 72 -13.04 -4.45 -19.64
CA ILE A 72 -12.26 -3.38 -20.26
C ILE A 72 -13.31 -2.40 -20.81
N PRO A 73 -13.43 -1.17 -20.27
CA PRO A 73 -14.22 -0.16 -20.94
C PRO A 73 -13.55 0.00 -22.29
N ASN A 74 -14.29 -0.23 -23.37
CA ASN A 74 -13.83 0.04 -24.72
C ASN A 74 -13.57 1.55 -24.79
N PHE A 75 -12.37 1.97 -24.41
CA PHE A 75 -11.92 3.36 -24.48
C PHE A 75 -11.79 3.68 -25.96
N GLN A 76 -12.88 4.11 -26.57
CA GLN A 76 -12.82 4.83 -27.83
C GLN A 76 -12.21 6.19 -27.50
N ILE A 77 -10.88 6.27 -27.63
CA ILE A 77 -10.16 7.52 -27.61
C ILE A 77 -10.56 8.25 -28.89
N SER A 78 -11.45 9.23 -28.78
CA SER A 78 -11.67 10.21 -29.83
C SER A 78 -10.43 11.08 -29.90
N GLN A 79 -9.70 11.04 -31.01
CA GLN A 79 -8.70 12.05 -31.34
C GLN A 79 -9.45 13.25 -31.94
N ASP A 80 -9.33 14.41 -31.29
CA ASP A 80 -9.56 15.72 -31.91
C ASP A 80 -8.18 16.36 -32.15
#